data_AF-A0A4Q0P6C2-F1
#
_entry.id   AF-A0A4Q0P6C2-F1
#
_cell.length_a   1.000
_cell.length_b   1.000
_cell.length_c   1.000
_cell.angle_alpha   90.00
_cell.angle_beta   90.00
_cell.angle_gamma   90.00
#
_symmetry.space_group_name_H-M   'P 1'
#
loop_
_entity.id
_entity.type
_entity.pdbx_description
1 polymer ?
#
loop_
_entity_poly.entity_id
_entity_poly.type
_entity_poly.pdbx_seq_one_letter_code
_entity_poly.pdbx_strand_id
1 'polypeptide(L)'
;MKKVQILLFLAVFNFAAVSAAADPKPETTSGKLRTQIINLLGVPELELNEDLLESTIQFMVTSKNTIVVLNVSTENPQLENYIKSRLNYKKAEIEITGNRIFHLPYKIKKG
;
A
#
# COMPACT_ATOMS: atom_id res chain seq x y z
N MET A 1 -46.76 3.42 43.06
CA MET A 1 -45.37 3.15 42.62
C MET A 1 -45.42 2.49 41.25
N LYS A 2 -44.67 3.05 40.30
CA LYS A 2 -44.64 2.74 38.85
C LYS A 2 -44.20 1.30 38.55
N LYS A 3 -44.79 0.67 37.54
CA LYS A 3 -44.19 -0.39 36.68
C LYS A 3 -44.93 -0.40 35.31
N VAL A 4 -44.68 0.57 34.41
CA VAL A 4 -43.98 0.40 33.11
C VAL A 4 -43.73 -1.07 32.72
N GLN A 5 -44.19 -1.56 31.56
CA GLN A 5 -43.36 -1.92 30.36
C GLN A 5 -44.10 -3.09 29.64
N ILE A 6 -44.20 -3.31 28.32
CA ILE A 6 -43.48 -2.88 27.11
C ILE A 6 -44.40 -3.18 25.91
N LEU A 7 -44.54 -2.24 24.97
CA LEU A 7 -45.07 -2.49 23.62
C LEU A 7 -43.97 -3.18 22.79
N LEU A 8 -44.22 -4.41 22.35
CA LEU A 8 -43.29 -5.16 21.51
C LEU A 8 -43.47 -4.71 20.04
N PHE A 9 -42.72 -3.70 19.61
CA PHE A 9 -42.57 -3.39 18.18
C PHE A 9 -41.63 -4.40 17.54
N LEU A 10 -42.19 -5.32 16.74
CA LEU A 10 -41.42 -6.22 15.88
C LEU A 10 -40.82 -5.39 14.72
N ALA A 11 -39.60 -4.89 14.88
CA ALA A 11 -38.85 -4.28 13.79
C ALA A 11 -38.21 -5.39 12.93
N VAL A 12 -38.81 -5.70 11.79
CA VAL A 12 -38.23 -6.61 10.79
C VAL A 12 -37.13 -5.85 10.03
N PHE A 13 -35.91 -5.89 10.53
CA PHE A 13 -34.75 -5.36 9.81
C PHE A 13 -34.45 -6.26 8.61
N ASN A 14 -34.93 -5.84 7.43
CA ASN A 14 -34.46 -6.39 6.17
C ASN A 14 -33.06 -5.84 5.92
N PHE A 15 -32.03 -6.59 6.31
CA PHE A 15 -30.66 -6.33 5.88
C PHE A 15 -30.56 -6.70 4.39
N ALA A 16 -30.83 -5.72 3.53
CA ALA A 16 -30.40 -5.80 2.14
C ALA A 16 -28.86 -5.77 2.14
N ALA A 17 -28.23 -6.93 2.05
CA ALA A 17 -26.81 -7.03 1.78
C ALA A 17 -26.55 -6.42 0.40
N VAL A 18 -26.12 -5.16 0.37
CA VAL A 18 -25.56 -4.55 -0.84
C VAL A 18 -24.17 -5.16 -1.02
N SER A 19 -24.12 -6.32 -1.65
CA SER A 19 -22.89 -6.83 -2.25
C SER A 19 -22.54 -5.91 -3.40
N ALA A 20 -21.68 -4.92 -3.12
CA ALA A 20 -20.98 -4.16 -4.15
C ALA A 20 -20.02 -5.13 -4.86
N ALA A 21 -20.51 -5.82 -5.89
CA ALA A 21 -19.67 -6.43 -6.90
C ALA A 21 -18.96 -5.27 -7.62
N ALA A 22 -17.78 -4.90 -7.11
CA ALA A 22 -16.95 -3.92 -7.77
C ALA A 22 -16.41 -4.58 -9.05
N ASP A 23 -16.96 -4.20 -10.20
CA ASP A 23 -16.29 -4.40 -11.47
C ASP A 23 -14.83 -3.93 -11.34
N PRO A 24 -13.83 -4.68 -11.84
CA PRO A 24 -12.45 -4.27 -11.75
C PRO A 24 -12.27 -2.96 -12.52
N LYS A 25 -12.21 -1.85 -11.78
CA LYS A 25 -11.97 -0.52 -12.32
C LYS A 25 -10.65 -0.55 -13.11
N PRO A 26 -10.56 0.08 -14.29
CA PRO A 26 -9.34 0.11 -15.07
C PRO A 26 -8.16 0.59 -14.21
N GLU A 27 -7.05 -0.16 -14.26
CA GLU A 27 -5.87 0.08 -13.44
C GLU A 27 -5.26 1.45 -13.80
N THR A 28 -5.20 2.36 -12.82
CA THR A 28 -4.62 3.69 -13.00
C THR A 28 -3.10 3.59 -13.19
N THR A 29 -2.46 4.61 -13.77
CA THR A 29 -0.99 4.70 -13.87
C THR A 29 -0.29 4.51 -12.52
N SER A 30 -0.86 5.08 -11.45
CA SER A 30 -0.37 4.91 -10.08
C SER A 30 -0.54 3.47 -9.58
N GLY A 31 -1.62 2.79 -9.97
CA GLY A 31 -1.83 1.36 -9.70
C GLY A 31 -0.75 0.49 -10.35
N LYS A 32 -0.52 0.69 -11.66
CA LYS A 32 0.53 -0.03 -12.41
C LYS A 32 1.91 0.17 -11.80
N LEU A 33 2.25 1.41 -11.44
CA LEU A 33 3.53 1.71 -10.77
C LEU A 33 3.65 0.99 -9.42
N ARG A 34 2.59 0.99 -8.62
CA ARG A 34 2.56 0.28 -7.33
C ARG A 34 2.81 -1.22 -7.54
N THR A 35 2.12 -1.84 -8.50
CA THR A 35 2.29 -3.26 -8.84
C THR A 35 3.73 -3.55 -9.26
N GLN A 36 4.33 -2.72 -10.10
CA GLN A 36 5.73 -2.86 -10.51
C GLN A 36 6.70 -2.75 -9.33
N ILE A 37 6.51 -1.79 -8.42
CA ILE A 37 7.36 -1.62 -7.24
C ILE A 37 7.27 -2.85 -6.32
N ILE A 38 6.07 -3.38 -6.11
CA ILE A 38 5.87 -4.61 -5.32
C ILE A 38 6.63 -5.78 -5.96
N ASN A 39 6.56 -5.93 -7.29
CA ASN A 39 7.29 -6.98 -8.00
C ASN A 39 8.81 -6.82 -7.92
N LEU A 40 9.30 -5.58 -8.01
CA LEU A 40 10.73 -5.27 -7.87
C LEU A 40 11.23 -5.57 -6.45
N LEU A 41 10.47 -5.19 -5.43
CA LEU A 41 10.78 -5.55 -4.04
C LEU A 41 10.79 -7.08 -3.92
N GLY A 42 9.73 -7.75 -4.34
CA GLY A 42 9.60 -9.20 -4.19
C GLY A 42 9.38 -9.61 -2.74
N VAL A 43 9.66 -10.87 -2.43
CA VAL A 43 9.55 -11.39 -1.05
C VAL A 43 10.80 -10.96 -0.28
N PRO A 44 10.67 -10.19 0.82
CA PRO A 44 11.82 -9.76 1.61
C PRO A 44 12.39 -10.92 2.42
N GLU A 45 13.66 -11.25 2.18
CA GLU A 45 14.46 -12.16 2.99
C GLU A 45 15.17 -11.38 4.10
N LEU A 46 14.39 -10.72 4.96
CA LEU A 46 14.90 -9.93 6.08
C LEU A 46 14.56 -10.62 7.39
N GLU A 47 15.54 -10.73 8.28
CA GLU A 47 15.28 -11.13 9.66
C GLU A 47 14.58 -9.97 10.39
N LEU A 48 13.31 -10.16 10.72
CA LEU A 48 12.51 -9.16 11.41
C LEU A 48 12.60 -9.40 12.93
N ASN A 49 13.19 -8.44 13.63
CA ASN A 49 13.17 -8.40 15.09
C ASN A 49 11.78 -8.06 15.64
N GLU A 50 10.97 -7.35 14.84
CA GLU A 50 9.62 -6.91 15.16
C GLU A 50 8.58 -7.67 14.32
N ASP A 51 7.36 -7.83 14.85
CA ASP A 51 6.29 -8.53 14.14
C ASP A 51 5.76 -7.77 12.91
N LEU A 52 5.93 -6.44 12.90
CA LEU A 52 5.49 -5.55 11.84
C LEU A 52 6.47 -4.39 11.68
N LEU A 53 7.07 -4.28 10.50
CA LEU A 53 7.81 -3.08 10.10
C LEU A 53 6.95 -2.24 9.16
N GLU A 54 6.79 -0.96 9.50
CA GLU A 54 6.14 0.04 8.64
C GLU A 54 7.17 1.06 8.18
N SER A 55 7.08 1.45 6.91
CA SER A 55 7.94 2.47 6.33
C SER A 55 7.21 3.24 5.24
N THR A 56 7.69 4.45 4.95
CA THR A 56 7.27 5.18 3.74
C THR A 56 8.46 5.31 2.82
N ILE A 57 8.33 4.81 1.60
CA ILE A 57 9.34 4.95 0.55
C ILE A 57 9.03 6.20 -0.24
N GLN A 58 9.92 7.19 -0.17
CA GLN A 58 9.88 8.36 -1.04
C GLN A 58 10.83 8.12 -2.22
N PHE A 59 10.29 8.18 -3.43
CA PHE A 59 11.08 7.96 -4.63
C PHE A 59 10.63 8.89 -5.76
N MET A 60 11.56 9.20 -6.66
CA MET A 60 11.30 9.93 -7.88
C MET A 60 11.28 8.96 -9.05
N VAL A 61 10.31 9.11 -9.95
CA VAL A 61 10.44 8.60 -11.32
C VAL A 61 10.92 9.76 -12.18
N THR A 62 12.10 9.62 -12.78
CA THR A 62 12.70 10.64 -13.63
C THR A 62 12.02 10.69 -15.01
N SER A 63 12.22 11.78 -15.75
CA SER A 63 11.78 11.91 -17.15
C SER A 63 12.30 10.82 -18.10
N LYS A 64 13.32 10.06 -17.68
CA LYS A 64 13.84 8.87 -18.38
C LYS A 64 13.27 7.57 -17.84
N ASN A 65 12.14 7.62 -17.14
CA ASN A 65 11.47 6.46 -16.57
C ASN A 65 12.35 5.66 -15.61
N THR A 66 13.21 6.33 -14.83
CA THR A 66 14.11 5.67 -13.87
C THR A 66 13.64 5.95 -12.46
N ILE A 67 13.56 4.93 -11.62
CA ILE A 67 13.24 5.02 -10.19
C ILE A 67 14.49 5.43 -9.43
N VAL A 68 14.38 6.47 -8.61
CA VAL A 68 15.44 6.93 -7.69
C VAL A 68 14.82 7.10 -6.30
N VAL A 69 15.22 6.26 -5.35
CA VAL A 69 14.81 6.33 -3.95
C VAL A 69 15.49 7.55 -3.33
N LEU A 70 14.67 8.46 -2.81
CA LEU A 70 15.11 9.68 -2.14
C LEU A 70 15.25 9.45 -0.63
N ASN A 71 14.28 8.76 -0.02
CA ASN A 71 14.25 8.47 1.40
C ASN A 71 13.45 7.19 1.69
N VAL A 72 13.80 6.51 2.78
CA VAL A 72 12.99 5.45 3.38
C VAL A 72 12.79 5.82 4.85
N SER A 73 11.56 6.05 5.28
CA SER A 73 11.25 6.38 6.68
C SER A 73 11.35 5.12 7.56
N THR A 74 12.57 4.74 7.93
CA THR A 74 12.86 3.62 8.82
C THR A 74 14.16 3.86 9.59
N GLU A 75 14.25 3.33 10.81
CA GLU A 75 15.49 3.27 11.58
C GLU A 75 16.28 1.98 11.32
N ASN A 76 15.71 1.02 10.58
CA ASN A 76 16.36 -0.25 10.28
C ASN A 76 17.23 -0.13 9.00
N PRO A 77 18.57 -0.12 9.12
CA PRO A 77 19.45 0.03 7.96
C PRO A 77 19.39 -1.15 7.00
N GLN A 78 19.05 -2.36 7.47
CA GLN A 78 18.87 -3.52 6.59
C GLN A 78 17.66 -3.34 5.67
N LEU A 79 16.55 -2.82 6.21
CA LEU A 79 15.34 -2.53 5.45
C LEU A 79 15.59 -1.42 4.42
N GLU A 80 16.25 -0.34 4.83
CA GLU A 80 16.61 0.76 3.92
C GLU A 80 17.51 0.27 2.77
N ASN A 81 18.56 -0.49 3.09
CA ASN A 81 19.48 -1.04 2.10
C ASN A 81 18.79 -2.02 1.15
N TYR A 82 17.93 -2.88 1.67
CA TYR A 82 17.10 -3.78 0.87
C TYR A 82 16.27 -2.98 -0.14
N ILE A 83 15.45 -2.01 0.32
CA ILE A 83 14.60 -1.21 -0.56
C ILE A 83 15.42 -0.49 -1.63
N LYS A 84 16.53 0.16 -1.25
CA LYS A 84 17.42 0.85 -2.19
C LYS A 84 18.01 -0.11 -3.22
N SER A 85 18.49 -1.30 -2.80
CA SER A 85 19.08 -2.29 -3.70
C SER A 85 18.09 -2.83 -4.75
N ARG A 86 16.81 -2.93 -4.38
CA ARG A 86 15.75 -3.45 -5.24
C ARG A 86 15.21 -2.40 -6.20
N LEU A 87 15.14 -1.14 -5.77
CA LEU A 87 14.43 -0.09 -6.50
C LEU A 87 15.33 0.91 -7.24
N ASN A 88 16.50 1.27 -6.68
CA ASN A 88 17.32 2.31 -7.28
C ASN A 88 17.74 1.93 -8.70
N TYR A 89 17.58 2.89 -9.60
CA TYR A 89 17.93 2.83 -11.01
C TYR A 89 17.17 1.75 -11.81
N LYS A 90 16.07 1.22 -11.28
CA LYS A 90 15.15 0.37 -12.05
C LYS A 90 14.28 1.21 -12.99
N LYS A 91 13.88 0.61 -14.11
CA LYS A 91 12.98 1.24 -15.06
C LYS A 91 11.54 1.18 -14.54
N ALA A 92 10.81 2.29 -14.65
CA ALA A 92 9.38 2.37 -14.39
C ALA A 92 8.62 2.34 -15.72
N GLU A 93 7.80 1.32 -15.93
CA GLU A 93 7.01 1.11 -17.14
C GLU A 93 5.66 1.84 -17.02
N ILE A 94 5.73 3.17 -16.95
CA ILE A 94 4.57 4.06 -16.90
C ILE A 94 4.80 5.30 -17.76
N GLU A 95 3.75 5.91 -18.28
CA GLU A 95 3.90 7.20 -18.95
C GLU A 95 3.91 8.33 -17.92
N ILE A 96 4.97 9.15 -17.92
CA ILE A 96 5.05 10.34 -17.10
C ILE A 96 5.61 11.53 -17.89
N THR A 97 5.14 12.73 -17.55
CA THR A 97 5.72 13.97 -18.05
C THR A 97 6.62 14.58 -16.98
N GLY A 98 7.91 14.71 -17.29
CA GLY A 98 8.91 15.26 -16.40
C GLY A 98 9.24 14.35 -15.21
N ASN A 99 9.89 14.92 -14.20
CA ASN A 99 10.21 14.22 -12.96
C ASN A 99 9.00 14.27 -12.01
N ARG A 100 8.68 13.15 -11.36
CA ARG A 100 7.57 13.06 -10.40
C ARG A 100 8.02 12.34 -9.13
N ILE A 101 7.69 12.91 -7.97
CA ILE A 101 7.94 12.31 -6.66
C ILE A 101 6.70 11.57 -6.19
N PHE A 102 6.89 10.38 -5.64
CA PHE A 102 5.87 9.51 -5.10
C PHE A 102 6.20 9.11 -3.66
N HIS A 103 5.15 8.79 -2.91
CA HIS A 103 5.25 8.27 -1.55
C HIS A 103 4.47 6.96 -1.49
N LEU A 104 5.14 5.88 -1.10
CA LEU A 104 4.55 4.55 -1.00
C LEU A 104 4.67 4.04 0.43
N PRO A 105 3.54 3.92 1.16
CA PRO A 105 3.50 3.18 2.41
C PRO A 105 3.82 1.70 2.14
N TYR A 106 4.79 1.15 2.86
CA TYR A 106 5.27 -0.20 2.72
C TYR A 106 5.30 -0.89 4.10
N LYS A 107 4.75 -2.10 4.16
CA LYS A 107 4.63 -2.88 5.40
C LYS A 107 5.14 -4.29 5.18
N ILE A 108 5.95 -4.79 6.11
CA ILE A 108 6.38 -6.19 6.15
C ILE A 108 5.91 -6.79 7.47
N LYS A 109 5.22 -7.92 7.41
CA LYS A 109 4.88 -8.71 8.58
C LYS A 109 5.84 -9.87 8.71
N LYS A 110 6.19 -10.21 9.96
CA LYS A 110 6.91 -11.44 10.27
C LYS A 110 6.05 -12.64 9.87
N GLY A 111 6.65 -13.55 9.12
CA GLY A 111 6.04 -14.81 8.67
C GLY A 111 6.07 -15.88 9.75
#